data_AF-A0A1L9T2D0-F1
#
_entry.id   AF-A0A1L9T2D0-F1
#
_cell.length_a   1.000
_cell.length_b   1.000
_cell.length_c   1.000
_cell.angle_alpha   90.00
_cell.angle_beta   90.00
_cell.angle_gamma   90.00
#
_symmetry.space_group_name_H-M   'P 1'
#
loop_
_entity.id
_entity.type
_entity.pdbx_description
1 polymer ?
#
loop_
_entity_poly.entity_id
_entity_poly.type
_entity_poly.pdbx_seq_one_letter_code
_entity_poly.pdbx_strand_id
1 'polypeptide(L)'
;MDRVAVRTNGRPIKRGQIASLVMHDSDKEESNRNGIRYADYKLVCYPWAVVEVKKPGATRTEGAKCILQAANGSSACASLLRSLHMERTGAADGSMYHHPVVAFTFVGEEARVFLTYNVYDRDPELDFYGVMPILYRMRCIWKGKLDRIEDALQIRRLLDNIHYWALHQFRADINSEIRTCLRNNRYSDNPTLAQSMAKLSLTS
;
A
#
# COMPACT_ATOMS: atom_id res chain seq x y z
N MET A 1 -2.40 -23.28 -12.51
CA MET A 1 -1.31 -22.39 -12.03
C MET A 1 -1.45 -21.11 -12.83
N ASP A 2 -2.13 -20.10 -12.29
CA ASP A 2 -2.44 -18.88 -13.06
C ASP A 2 -1.48 -17.77 -12.62
N ARG A 3 -0.56 -17.42 -13.52
CA ARG A 3 0.37 -16.29 -13.37
C ARG A 3 -0.37 -15.04 -13.87
N VAL A 4 -0.66 -14.09 -12.99
CA VAL A 4 -1.20 -12.78 -13.39
C VAL A 4 -0.09 -11.75 -13.21
N ALA A 5 0.50 -11.33 -14.34
CA ALA A 5 1.44 -10.20 -14.38
C ALA A 5 0.65 -8.92 -14.62
N VAL A 6 0.70 -7.98 -13.68
CA VAL A 6 0.08 -6.66 -13.86
C VAL A 6 1.14 -5.71 -14.39
N ARG A 7 1.04 -5.32 -15.66
CA ARG A 7 1.84 -4.24 -16.24
C ARG A 7 1.20 -2.91 -15.89
N THR A 8 1.80 -2.16 -14.98
CA THR A 8 1.44 -0.74 -14.78
C THR A 8 2.19 0.06 -15.84
N ASN A 9 1.51 0.49 -16.91
CA ASN A 9 2.07 1.47 -17.84
C ASN A 9 2.37 2.73 -17.02
N GLY A 10 3.66 3.06 -16.86
CA GLY A 10 4.20 4.09 -15.97
C GLY A 10 3.69 5.51 -16.23
N ARG A 11 2.40 5.74 -16.02
CA ARG A 11 1.78 7.06 -15.99
C ARG A 11 1.52 7.42 -14.54
N PRO A 12 1.92 8.62 -14.09
CA PRO A 12 1.63 9.07 -12.74
C PRO A 12 0.11 9.09 -12.53
N ILE A 13 -0.33 8.49 -11.43
CA ILE A 13 -1.72 8.57 -10.96
C ILE A 13 -2.02 10.04 -10.71
N LYS A 14 -2.93 10.63 -11.49
CA LYS A 14 -3.35 12.02 -11.32
C LYS A 14 -3.99 12.17 -9.93
N ARG A 15 -3.57 13.20 -9.17
CA ARG A 15 -4.19 13.62 -7.91
C ARG A 15 -5.71 13.77 -8.13
N GLY A 16 -6.52 12.86 -7.59
CA GLY A 16 -7.98 12.98 -7.64
C GLY A 16 -8.80 11.68 -7.71
N GLN A 17 -8.20 10.50 -7.88
CA GLN A 17 -8.95 9.23 -8.03
C GLN A 17 -8.80 8.22 -6.89
N ILE A 18 -8.31 8.62 -5.71
CA ILE A 18 -8.29 7.74 -4.55
C ILE A 18 -9.54 8.03 -3.71
N ALA A 19 -10.55 7.17 -3.82
CA ALA A 19 -11.63 7.14 -2.85
C ALA A 19 -11.03 6.69 -1.51
N SER A 20 -10.83 7.66 -0.62
CA SER A 20 -10.47 7.43 0.78
C SER A 20 -11.68 6.84 1.50
N LEU A 21 -11.57 5.61 1.98
CA LEU A 21 -12.50 5.10 3.00
C LEU A 21 -12.03 5.69 4.34
N VAL A 22 -12.59 6.85 4.70
CA VAL A 22 -12.37 7.48 6.01
C VAL A 22 -13.14 6.67 7.04
N MET A 23 -12.43 6.01 7.95
CA MET A 23 -13.01 5.47 9.17
C MET A 23 -13.41 6.66 10.05
N HIS A 24 -14.71 6.93 10.16
CA HIS A 24 -15.25 7.91 11.10
C HIS A 24 -15.07 7.37 12.52
N ASP A 25 -14.13 7.94 13.26
CA ASP A 25 -14.09 7.79 14.71
C ASP A 25 -14.97 8.89 15.32
N SER A 26 -15.92 8.49 16.15
CA SER A 26 -17.04 9.32 16.60
C SER A 26 -16.71 10.01 17.91
N ASP A 27 -15.78 10.97 17.90
CA ASP A 27 -15.52 11.79 19.08
C ASP A 27 -15.77 13.28 18.80
N LYS A 28 -16.54 13.88 19.71
CA LYS A 28 -17.28 15.13 19.62
C LYS A 28 -16.46 16.34 19.15
N GLU A 29 -17.03 17.09 18.21
CA GLU A 29 -16.57 18.40 17.78
C GLU A 29 -16.75 19.45 18.88
N GLU A 30 -15.67 20.15 19.24
CA GLU A 30 -15.78 21.47 19.87
C GLU A 30 -14.89 22.44 19.10
N SER A 31 -15.55 23.37 18.39
CA SER A 31 -14.92 24.35 17.53
C SER A 31 -14.17 25.39 18.35
N ASN A 32 -12.88 25.56 18.12
CA ASN A 32 -12.18 26.77 18.57
C ASN A 32 -11.46 27.47 17.41
N ARG A 33 -11.82 28.74 17.22
CA ARG A 33 -11.31 29.65 16.21
C ARG A 33 -9.91 30.08 16.62
N ASN A 34 -8.87 29.41 16.14
CA ASN A 34 -7.49 29.93 16.06
C ASN A 34 -6.60 29.02 15.19
N GLY A 35 -6.55 29.30 13.89
CA GLY A 35 -5.30 29.61 13.20
C GLY A 35 -4.16 28.58 13.03
N ILE A 36 -4.21 27.34 13.53
CA ILE A 36 -3.29 26.26 13.12
C ILE A 36 -4.10 24.99 12.87
N ARG A 37 -4.07 24.54 11.62
CA ARG A 37 -4.91 23.49 11.03
C ARG A 37 -4.79 22.18 11.80
N TYR A 38 -5.92 21.55 12.07
CA TYR A 38 -6.05 20.21 12.66
C TYR A 38 -4.92 19.28 12.19
N ALA A 39 -3.97 19.01 13.08
CA ALA A 39 -3.14 17.82 13.16
C ALA A 39 -2.96 17.02 11.85
N ASP A 40 -2.04 17.44 10.97
CA ASP A 40 -1.68 16.73 9.71
C ASP A 40 -1.40 15.22 9.88
N TYR A 41 -1.06 14.77 11.10
CA TYR A 41 -0.85 13.36 11.42
C TYR A 41 -2.14 12.52 11.46
N LYS A 42 -3.32 13.14 11.57
CA LYS A 42 -4.62 12.45 11.64
C LYS A 42 -5.11 11.94 10.27
N LEU A 43 -4.49 12.36 9.16
CA LEU A 43 -4.89 11.98 7.79
C LEU A 43 -3.91 11.03 7.11
N VAL A 44 -3.00 10.44 7.88
CA VAL A 44 -2.00 9.55 7.32
C VAL A 44 -2.59 8.15 7.15
N CYS A 45 -3.04 7.83 5.93
CA CYS A 45 -3.55 6.52 5.57
C CYS A 45 -2.51 5.69 4.82
N TYR A 46 -2.44 4.40 5.13
CA TYR A 46 -1.50 3.46 4.54
C TYR A 46 -2.25 2.24 4.01
N PRO A 47 -2.31 2.02 2.69
CA PRO A 47 -3.06 0.91 2.14
C PRO A 47 -2.29 -0.40 2.35
N TRP A 48 -2.63 -1.14 3.41
CA TRP A 48 -2.09 -2.48 3.68
C TRP A 48 -2.99 -3.61 3.13
N ALA A 49 -4.24 -3.30 2.82
CA ALA A 49 -5.20 -4.24 2.25
C ALA A 49 -6.08 -3.63 1.16
N VAL A 50 -6.44 -4.47 0.18
CA VAL A 50 -7.43 -4.20 -0.87
C VAL A 50 -8.51 -5.26 -0.80
N VAL A 51 -9.77 -4.87 -0.90
CA VAL A 51 -10.91 -5.79 -0.86
C VAL A 51 -11.77 -5.57 -2.10
N GLU A 52 -11.96 -6.62 -2.88
CA GLU A 52 -12.85 -6.62 -4.03
C GLU A 52 -13.99 -7.61 -3.82
N VAL A 53 -15.23 -7.15 -4.00
CA VAL A 53 -16.44 -7.95 -3.76
C VAL A 53 -17.30 -7.98 -5.01
N LYS A 54 -17.84 -9.15 -5.32
CA LYS A 54 -18.89 -9.37 -6.31
C LYS A 54 -20.08 -10.06 -5.66
N LYS A 55 -21.27 -9.72 -6.14
CA LYS A 55 -22.53 -10.29 -5.68
C LYS A 55 -22.58 -11.82 -5.83
N PRO A 56 -23.38 -12.53 -5.01
CA PRO A 56 -23.71 -13.93 -5.27
C PRO A 56 -24.31 -14.12 -6.66
N GLY A 57 -24.02 -15.25 -7.31
CA GLY A 57 -24.46 -15.53 -8.68
C GLY A 57 -23.69 -14.79 -9.77
N ALA A 58 -22.56 -14.13 -9.44
CA ALA A 58 -21.68 -13.53 -10.42
C ALA A 58 -21.18 -14.58 -11.44
N THR A 59 -21.13 -14.19 -12.71
CA THR A 59 -20.61 -15.01 -13.78
C THR A 59 -19.12 -15.30 -13.59
N ARG A 60 -18.61 -16.37 -14.22
CA ARG A 60 -17.17 -16.68 -14.23
C ARG A 60 -16.33 -15.49 -14.72
N THR A 61 -16.82 -14.74 -15.70
CA THR A 61 -16.17 -13.53 -16.22
C THR A 61 -16.09 -12.43 -15.16
N GLU A 62 -17.14 -12.21 -14.38
CA GLU A 62 -17.14 -11.25 -13.27
C GLU A 62 -16.21 -11.70 -12.14
N GLY A 63 -16.14 -13.00 -11.86
CA GLY A 63 -15.16 -13.57 -10.91
C GLY A 63 -13.71 -13.35 -11.36
N ALA A 64 -13.41 -13.56 -12.64
CA ALA A 64 -12.09 -13.24 -13.20
C ALA A 64 -11.78 -11.74 -13.12
N LYS A 65 -12.75 -10.87 -13.44
CA LYS A 65 -12.63 -9.41 -13.28
C LYS A 65 -12.36 -9.01 -11.83
N CYS A 66 -12.98 -9.67 -10.86
CA CYS A 66 -12.73 -9.41 -9.43
C CYS A 66 -11.26 -9.61 -9.06
N ILE A 67 -10.64 -10.71 -9.52
CA ILE A 67 -9.22 -10.98 -9.28
C ILE A 67 -8.34 -9.93 -9.98
N LEU A 68 -8.67 -9.55 -11.22
CA LEU A 68 -7.92 -8.52 -11.94
C LEU A 68 -8.02 -7.15 -11.27
N GLN A 69 -9.19 -6.77 -10.76
CA GLN A 69 -9.38 -5.53 -10.01
C GLN A 69 -8.57 -5.54 -8.72
N ALA A 70 -8.56 -6.66 -7.99
CA ALA A 70 -7.76 -6.80 -6.77
C ALA A 70 -6.26 -6.73 -7.08
N ALA A 71 -5.83 -7.31 -8.20
CA ALA A 71 -4.44 -7.22 -8.67
C ALA A 71 -4.05 -5.77 -9.02
N ASN A 72 -4.92 -5.05 -9.73
CA ASN A 72 -4.69 -3.64 -10.09
C ASN A 72 -4.66 -2.74 -8.85
N GLY A 73 -5.62 -2.91 -7.93
CA GLY A 73 -5.66 -2.14 -6.68
C GLY A 73 -4.44 -2.40 -5.81
N SER A 74 -4.08 -3.66 -5.59
CA SER A 74 -2.95 -4.01 -4.73
C SER A 74 -1.59 -3.63 -5.32
N SER A 75 -1.41 -3.72 -6.65
CA SER A 75 -0.20 -3.22 -7.32
C SER A 75 -0.07 -1.70 -7.27
N ALA A 76 -1.18 -0.97 -7.40
CA ALA A 76 -1.17 0.49 -7.21
C ALA A 76 -0.76 0.86 -5.77
N CYS A 77 -1.29 0.16 -4.77
CA CYS A 77 -0.91 0.35 -3.37
C CYS A 77 0.58 0.04 -3.13
N ALA A 78 1.08 -1.08 -3.67
CA ALA A 78 2.48 -1.46 -3.56
C ALA A 78 3.41 -0.42 -4.23
N SER A 79 2.98 0.16 -5.36
CA SER A 79 3.67 1.24 -6.04
C SER A 79 3.77 2.51 -5.19
N LEU A 80 2.66 2.93 -4.57
CA LEU A 80 2.65 4.10 -3.68
C LEU A 80 3.63 3.93 -2.50
N LEU A 81 3.59 2.77 -1.85
CA LEU A 81 4.45 2.49 -0.70
C LEU A 81 5.92 2.37 -1.10
N ARG A 82 6.23 1.77 -2.26
CA ARG A 82 7.57 1.76 -2.82
C ARG A 82 8.08 3.17 -3.10
N SER A 83 7.28 4.02 -3.74
CA SER A 83 7.67 5.40 -4.03
C SER A 83 8.01 6.17 -2.76
N LEU A 84 7.24 5.97 -1.69
CA LEU A 84 7.52 6.55 -0.38
C LEU A 84 8.87 6.06 0.19
N HIS A 85 9.15 4.76 0.08
CA HIS A 85 10.41 4.19 0.53
C HIS A 85 11.61 4.71 -0.26
N MET A 86 11.48 4.84 -1.58
CA MET A 86 12.50 5.42 -2.46
C MET A 86 12.79 6.88 -2.07
N GLU A 87 11.75 7.67 -1.82
CA GLU A 87 11.88 9.05 -1.37
C GLU A 87 12.64 9.16 -0.04
N ARG A 88 12.39 8.23 0.89
CA ARG A 88 13.11 8.18 2.18
C ARG A 88 14.59 7.83 2.00
N THR A 89 14.87 6.82 1.19
CA THR A 89 16.20 6.18 1.11
C THR A 89 17.11 6.81 0.06
N GLY A 90 16.55 7.57 -0.88
CA GLY A 90 17.27 8.04 -2.07
C GLY A 90 17.64 6.90 -3.02
N ALA A 91 17.13 5.68 -2.80
CA ALA A 91 17.45 4.52 -3.64
C ALA A 91 16.73 4.62 -4.98
N ALA A 92 17.51 4.61 -6.07
CA ALA A 92 16.98 4.73 -7.43
C ALA A 92 16.15 3.51 -7.88
N ASP A 93 16.42 2.32 -7.32
CA ASP A 93 15.83 1.05 -7.75
C ASP A 93 14.77 0.49 -6.79
N GLY A 94 14.55 1.13 -5.63
CA GLY A 94 13.63 0.67 -4.59
C GLY A 94 13.92 -0.73 -4.03
N SER A 95 15.13 -1.29 -4.29
CA SER A 95 15.50 -2.71 -4.15
C SER A 95 15.20 -3.35 -2.80
N MET A 96 15.08 -2.55 -1.74
CA MET A 96 14.85 -3.01 -0.37
C MET A 96 13.40 -2.86 0.14
N TYR A 97 12.49 -2.29 -0.65
CA TYR A 97 11.09 -2.19 -0.24
C TYR A 97 10.43 -3.58 -0.25
N HIS A 98 9.93 -4.01 0.92
CA HIS A 98 9.49 -5.39 1.14
C HIS A 98 8.08 -5.52 1.73
N HIS A 99 7.37 -4.42 2.04
CA HIS A 99 6.04 -4.56 2.64
C HIS A 99 5.01 -5.05 1.61
N PRO A 100 4.41 -6.24 1.81
CA PRO A 100 3.39 -6.73 0.90
C PRO A 100 2.08 -5.95 1.08
N VAL A 101 1.25 -5.94 0.04
CA VAL A 101 -0.15 -5.52 0.13
C VAL A 101 -1.01 -6.77 0.08
N VAL A 102 -1.91 -6.90 1.06
CA VAL A 102 -2.86 -8.01 1.10
C VAL A 102 -4.03 -7.70 0.18
N ALA A 103 -4.49 -8.66 -0.61
CA ALA A 103 -5.68 -8.52 -1.41
C ALA A 103 -6.70 -9.60 -1.08
N PHE A 104 -7.95 -9.21 -0.94
CA PHE A 104 -9.08 -10.10 -0.71
C PHE A 104 -10.02 -10.03 -1.91
N THR A 105 -10.50 -11.19 -2.34
CA THR A 105 -11.58 -11.26 -3.32
C THR A 105 -12.72 -12.09 -2.75
N PHE A 106 -13.94 -11.57 -2.86
CA PHE A 106 -15.16 -12.27 -2.47
C PHE A 106 -16.11 -12.32 -3.66
N VAL A 107 -16.49 -13.52 -4.09
CA VAL A 107 -17.42 -13.73 -5.20
C VAL A 107 -18.53 -14.67 -4.72
N GLY A 108 -19.61 -14.10 -4.22
CA GLY A 108 -20.60 -14.88 -3.45
C GLY A 108 -19.96 -15.48 -2.20
N GLU A 109 -20.03 -16.81 -2.05
CA GLU A 109 -19.40 -17.54 -0.95
C GLU A 109 -17.90 -17.79 -1.16
N GLU A 110 -17.38 -17.69 -2.40
CA GLU A 110 -15.97 -17.93 -2.67
C GLU A 110 -15.12 -16.77 -2.15
N ALA A 111 -14.16 -17.08 -1.28
CA ALA A 111 -13.19 -16.13 -0.77
C ALA A 111 -11.77 -16.55 -1.14
N ARG A 112 -10.92 -15.58 -1.46
CA ARG A 112 -9.49 -15.78 -1.70
C ARG A 112 -8.69 -14.65 -1.07
N VAL A 113 -7.52 -15.00 -0.56
CA VAL A 113 -6.54 -14.04 -0.04
C VAL A 113 -5.25 -14.16 -0.82
N PHE A 114 -4.72 -13.01 -1.20
CA PHE A 114 -3.50 -12.87 -1.97
C PHE A 114 -2.50 -11.96 -1.25
N LEU A 115 -1.22 -12.19 -1.54
CA LEU A 115 -0.14 -11.26 -1.22
C LEU A 115 0.41 -10.67 -2.51
N THR A 116 0.42 -9.36 -2.59
CA THR A 116 1.06 -8.60 -3.66
C THR A 116 2.38 -8.04 -3.16
N TYR A 117 3.46 -8.38 -3.85
CA TYR A 117 4.81 -7.97 -3.47
C TYR A 117 5.63 -7.62 -4.71
N ASN A 118 6.68 -6.82 -4.49
CA ASN A 118 7.62 -6.42 -5.51
C ASN A 118 8.52 -7.61 -5.88
N VAL A 119 8.75 -7.82 -7.17
CA VAL A 119 9.67 -8.84 -7.67
C VAL A 119 10.83 -8.17 -8.39
N TYR A 120 12.03 -8.41 -7.89
CA TYR A 120 13.29 -8.12 -8.58
C TYR A 120 13.64 -9.30 -9.47
N ASP A 121 12.90 -9.47 -10.56
CA ASP A 121 13.32 -10.38 -11.62
C ASP A 121 14.23 -9.58 -12.56
N ARG A 122 15.54 -9.83 -12.50
CA ARG A 122 16.46 -9.45 -13.59
C ARG A 122 16.19 -10.40 -14.74
N ASP A 123 15.09 -10.19 -15.44
CA ASP A 123 14.84 -10.84 -16.72
C ASP A 123 15.62 -10.06 -17.79
N PRO A 124 16.71 -10.64 -18.35
CA PRO A 124 17.53 -9.96 -19.35
C PRO A 124 16.75 -9.61 -20.63
N GLU A 125 15.65 -10.32 -20.92
CA GLU A 125 14.81 -10.07 -22.09
C GLU A 125 13.86 -8.87 -21.89
N LEU A 126 13.61 -8.47 -20.64
CA LEU A 126 12.78 -7.31 -20.29
C LEU A 126 13.59 -6.03 -20.06
N ASP A 127 14.92 -6.09 -20.16
CA ASP A 127 15.85 -4.96 -20.03
C ASP A 127 15.90 -4.10 -21.30
N PHE A 128 14.74 -3.70 -21.79
CA PHE A 128 14.61 -2.86 -22.97
C PHE A 128 15.00 -1.42 -22.59
N TYR A 129 16.06 -0.89 -23.21
CA TYR A 129 16.61 0.46 -23.00
C TYR A 129 17.25 0.74 -21.62
N GLY A 130 17.67 -0.29 -20.86
CA GLY A 130 18.33 -0.09 -19.55
C GLY A 130 17.38 0.38 -18.44
N VAL A 131 16.06 0.23 -18.65
CA VAL A 131 15.02 0.52 -17.66
C VAL A 131 14.34 -0.78 -17.28
N MET A 132 14.78 -1.38 -16.17
CA MET A 132 14.16 -2.59 -15.63
C MET A 132 12.69 -2.31 -15.24
N PRO A 133 11.70 -2.99 -15.85
CA PRO A 133 10.30 -2.76 -15.51
C PRO A 133 10.06 -3.22 -14.06
N ILE A 134 9.42 -2.36 -13.27
CA ILE A 134 8.98 -2.71 -11.92
C ILE A 134 7.81 -3.68 -12.04
N LEU A 135 7.98 -4.90 -11.52
CA LEU A 135 6.96 -5.94 -11.57
C LEU A 135 6.41 -6.23 -10.17
N TYR A 136 5.09 -6.14 -10.04
CA TYR A 136 4.37 -6.64 -8.87
C TYR A 136 3.81 -8.02 -9.18
N ARG A 137 4.02 -8.97 -8.26
CA ARG A 137 3.45 -10.31 -8.33
C ARG A 137 2.42 -10.46 -7.24
N MET A 138 1.21 -10.87 -7.63
CA MET A 138 0.14 -11.23 -6.72
C MET A 138 0.03 -12.75 -6.62
N ARG A 139 0.20 -13.31 -5.43
CA ARG A 139 0.15 -14.76 -5.17
C ARG A 139 -0.99 -15.10 -4.24
N CYS A 140 -1.83 -16.05 -4.64
CA CYS A 140 -2.88 -16.59 -3.78
C CYS A 140 -2.24 -17.39 -2.64
N ILE A 141 -2.54 -17.04 -1.39
CA ILE A 141 -2.05 -17.73 -0.19
C ILE A 141 -3.14 -18.53 0.51
N TRP A 142 -4.41 -18.22 0.23
CA TRP A 142 -5.55 -18.93 0.80
C TRP A 142 -6.76 -18.84 -0.14
N LYS A 143 -7.53 -19.92 -0.20
CA LYS A 143 -8.81 -20.01 -0.91
C LYS A 143 -9.74 -20.87 -0.06
N GLY A 144 -10.99 -20.44 0.10
CA GLY A 144 -12.03 -21.19 0.79
C GLY A 144 -13.41 -20.68 0.45
N LYS A 145 -14.43 -21.23 1.10
CA LYS A 145 -15.80 -20.76 0.99
C LYS A 145 -16.36 -20.33 2.36
N LEU A 146 -17.03 -19.18 2.40
CA LEU A 146 -17.51 -18.59 3.64
C LEU A 146 -18.73 -19.30 4.26
N ASP A 147 -19.41 -20.16 3.50
CA ASP A 147 -20.50 -21.01 3.98
C ASP A 147 -19.99 -22.20 4.83
N ARG A 148 -18.70 -22.55 4.71
CA ARG A 148 -18.07 -23.61 5.49
C ARG A 148 -17.45 -23.01 6.75
N ILE A 149 -17.91 -23.48 7.92
CA ILE A 149 -17.43 -22.98 9.22
C ILE A 149 -15.91 -23.12 9.38
N GLU A 150 -15.32 -24.20 8.86
CA GLU A 150 -13.87 -24.42 8.91
C GLU A 150 -13.10 -23.34 8.13
N ASP A 151 -13.54 -23.04 6.92
CA ASP A 151 -12.94 -22.00 6.06
C ASP A 151 -13.16 -20.61 6.66
N ALA A 152 -14.34 -20.36 7.25
CA ALA A 152 -14.65 -19.12 7.96
C ALA A 152 -13.73 -18.91 9.19
N LEU A 153 -13.44 -19.96 9.95
CA LEU A 153 -12.50 -19.90 11.07
C LEU A 153 -11.06 -19.69 10.60
N GLN A 154 -10.66 -20.32 9.49
CA GLN A 154 -9.32 -20.11 8.91
C GLN A 154 -9.12 -18.67 8.44
N ILE A 155 -10.06 -18.10 7.69
CA ILE A 155 -9.95 -16.72 7.23
C ILE A 155 -9.99 -15.74 8.41
N ARG A 156 -10.75 -16.03 9.48
CA ARG A 156 -10.74 -15.22 10.70
C ARG A 156 -9.36 -15.16 11.34
N ARG A 157 -8.71 -16.32 11.53
CA ARG A 157 -7.34 -16.39 12.09
C ARG A 157 -6.33 -15.67 11.21
N LEU A 158 -6.47 -15.81 9.89
CA LEU A 158 -5.62 -15.11 8.92
C LEU A 158 -5.81 -13.59 9.04
N LEU A 159 -7.05 -13.11 9.15
CA LEU A 159 -7.36 -11.69 9.34
C LEU A 159 -6.77 -11.16 10.66
N ASP A 160 -6.87 -11.90 11.75
CA ASP A 160 -6.30 -11.50 13.04
C ASP A 160 -4.77 -11.34 12.95
N ASN A 161 -4.09 -12.29 12.28
CA ASN A 161 -2.64 -12.20 12.05
C ASN A 161 -2.26 -11.01 11.15
N ILE A 162 -2.99 -10.78 10.07
CA ILE A 162 -2.72 -9.68 9.15
C ILE A 162 -2.98 -8.34 9.83
N HIS A 163 -4.06 -8.23 10.59
CA HIS A 163 -4.39 -7.02 11.33
C HIS A 163 -3.34 -6.73 12.40
N TYR A 164 -2.89 -7.75 13.13
CA TYR A 164 -1.80 -7.62 14.09
C TYR A 164 -0.52 -7.09 13.43
N TRP A 165 -0.10 -7.70 12.31
CA TRP A 165 1.04 -7.23 11.53
C TRP A 165 0.87 -5.79 11.04
N ALA A 166 -0.31 -5.46 10.51
CA ALA A 166 -0.60 -4.14 9.97
C ALA A 166 -0.49 -3.03 11.03
N LEU A 167 -0.98 -3.27 12.24
CA LEU A 167 -0.99 -2.29 13.32
C LEU A 167 0.37 -2.14 14.01
N HIS A 168 1.11 -3.23 14.19
CA HIS A 168 2.31 -3.23 15.05
C HIS A 168 3.61 -3.07 14.27
N GLN A 169 3.70 -3.66 13.08
CA GLN A 169 4.90 -3.58 12.25
C GLN A 169 4.72 -2.54 11.16
N PHE A 170 3.77 -2.79 10.24
CA PHE A 170 3.61 -1.98 9.04
C PHE A 170 3.33 -0.50 9.36
N ARG A 171 2.39 -0.22 10.27
CA ARG A 171 2.07 1.16 10.68
C ARG A 171 3.29 1.89 11.24
N ALA A 172 4.13 1.22 12.03
CA ALA A 172 5.31 1.84 12.62
C ALA A 172 6.33 2.20 11.53
N ASP A 173 6.59 1.25 10.62
CA ASP A 173 7.52 1.42 9.51
C ASP A 173 7.11 2.59 8.61
N ILE A 174 5.89 2.59 8.09
CA ILE A 174 5.47 3.63 7.15
C ILE A 174 5.31 5.01 7.82
N ASN A 175 4.93 5.06 9.11
CA ASN A 175 4.97 6.32 9.87
C ASN A 175 6.37 6.91 9.96
N SER A 176 7.38 6.07 10.19
CA SER A 176 8.77 6.49 10.17
C SER A 176 9.18 7.01 8.79
N GLU A 177 8.71 6.36 7.71
CA GLU A 177 9.00 6.80 6.34
C GLU A 177 8.39 8.18 6.04
N ILE A 178 7.08 8.35 6.26
CA ILE A 178 6.40 9.63 6.02
C ILE A 178 7.01 10.76 6.83
N ARG A 179 7.27 10.55 8.13
CA ARG A 179 7.89 11.60 8.95
C ARG A 179 9.26 12.00 8.43
N THR A 180 10.01 11.06 7.84
CA THR A 180 11.32 11.35 7.26
C THR A 180 11.18 12.14 5.96
N CYS A 181 10.30 11.71 5.04
CA CYS A 181 10.04 12.44 3.80
C CYS A 181 9.50 13.86 4.06
N LEU A 182 8.56 14.02 5.01
CA LEU A 182 8.04 15.34 5.40
C LEU A 182 9.12 16.23 6.00
N ARG A 183 10.04 15.69 6.81
CA ARG A 183 11.19 16.45 7.31
C ARG A 183 12.08 16.90 6.16
N ASN A 184 12.46 15.98 5.27
CA ASN A 184 13.35 16.27 4.14
C ASN A 184 12.76 17.37 3.23
N ASN A 185 11.47 17.29 2.90
CA ASN A 185 10.79 18.31 2.09
C ASN A 185 10.71 19.69 2.77
N ARG A 186 10.56 19.75 4.09
CA ARG A 186 10.61 21.03 4.81
C ARG A 186 11.99 21.69 4.76
N TYR A 187 13.06 20.90 4.68
CA TYR A 187 14.42 21.42 4.53
C TYR A 187 14.73 21.88 3.11
N SER A 188 14.19 21.22 2.08
CA SER A 188 14.32 21.67 0.69
C SER A 188 13.58 22.99 0.44
N ASP A 189 12.42 23.16 1.08
CA ASP A 189 11.60 24.37 0.92
C ASP A 189 12.11 25.57 1.75
N ASN A 190 13.04 25.35 2.70
CA ASN A 190 13.54 26.39 3.60
C ASN A 190 15.06 26.24 3.86
N PRO A 191 15.92 26.68 2.91
CA PRO A 191 17.36 26.42 2.93
C PRO A 191 18.09 27.04 4.14
N THR A 192 17.52 28.07 4.76
CA THR A 192 18.04 28.72 5.97
C THR A 192 18.02 27.81 7.21
N LEU A 193 17.05 26.90 7.29
CA LEU A 193 16.93 25.91 8.38
C LEU A 193 17.96 24.77 8.22
N ALA A 194 18.19 24.34 6.98
CA ALA A 194 19.22 23.34 6.65
C ALA A 194 20.63 23.84 7.00
N GLN A 195 20.91 25.13 6.75
CA GLN A 195 22.20 25.76 7.10
C GLN A 195 22.42 25.88 8.62
N SER A 196 21.36 26.06 9.42
CA SER A 196 21.45 26.16 10.88
C SER A 196 21.80 24.81 11.55
N MET A 197 21.27 23.70 11.02
CA MET A 197 21.55 22.35 11.52
C MET A 197 22.93 21.85 11.11
N ALA A 198 23.37 22.16 9.88
CA ALA A 198 24.74 21.84 9.44
C ALA A 198 25.81 22.53 10.31
N LYS A 199 25.55 23.75 10.79
CA LYS A 199 26.44 24.45 11.73
C LYS A 199 26.45 23.82 13.13
N LEU A 200 25.34 23.25 13.59
CA LEU A 200 25.25 22.55 14.88
C LEU A 200 25.96 21.19 14.86
N SER A 201 25.97 20.47 13.73
CA SER A 201 26.70 19.20 13.58
C SER A 201 28.21 19.36 13.39
N LEU A 202 28.70 20.57 13.09
CA LEU A 202 30.12 20.89 12.91
C LEU A 202 30.76 21.51 14.15
N THR A 203 29.99 21.68 15.24
CA THR A 203 30.44 22.31 16.49
C THR A 203 30.44 21.37 17.70
N SER A 204 30.25 20.06 17.47
CA SER A 204 30.48 18.97 18.45
C SER A 204 31.72 18.18 18.07
#